data_AF-J8E644-F1
#
_entry.id   AF-J8E644-F1
#
_cell.length_a   1.000
_cell.length_b   1.000
_cell.length_c   1.000
_cell.angle_alpha   90.00
_cell.angle_beta   90.00
_cell.angle_gamma   90.00
#
_symmetry.space_group_name_H-M   'P 1'
#
loop_
_entity.id
_entity.type
_entity.pdbx_description
1 polymer ?
#
loop_
_entity_poly.entity_id
_entity_poly.type
_entity_poly.pdbx_seq_one_letter_code
_entity_poly.pdbx_strand_id
1 'polypeptide(L)'
;MLFYDFEVFANDWLVVIADTDDQSEKVFVNNEQALIDYYHDHKNDIWIGYNSRHYDQFILKAIICGFTPQAINEWIILDHKPGWKFYKDFWKIQLYNFDVMTNKFRSLKQLEGFQGHDIRETSVSFNISRELTEEEIAEVIKYCRHDVHETMHIFMEIITEFESQVELLKMFNLPLRNISKTKAQLSAFILDAKQPTVPRDDEFNFTFPDTLQINKYTEVLDFYKENKDYNKVLELIIAGVPHLFAWGGLHGARNNYYGEGHFLNIDVESYYPALMIEYDYLSRNIKEPAKFREVRDTRLKYKAAKDKRQAPLKIVINGTYGAMKDKYNGLYDPLMANNVCIGGMTLLLDLIEKLEPHCEIIQSNTDGVLVKLRNYEDYDLIDDICYEWEQRTRMGLEFDEFVKVIQKDVNNYILVDADGNYKSKGAYVKKLSPLDYDLPIVNEAVVNYFVKGIDPEETIFNCTELVKFQKIVKISSKYSHARYGTRRMNEKVFRVFASVDENDKQLYKVKDGIAEKIAYVPERCFIMNDDLDGKEIPSKLDYWWYWTLANKRIDDFLGSH
;
A
#
# COMPACT_ATOMS: atom_id res chain seq x y z
N MET A 1 9.62 3.27 24.99
CA MET A 1 9.41 2.37 23.80
C MET A 1 10.77 2.03 23.23
N LEU A 2 10.97 0.81 22.72
CA LEU A 2 12.29 0.36 22.26
C LEU A 2 12.32 0.19 20.75
N PHE A 3 13.18 0.93 20.05
CA PHE A 3 13.43 0.77 18.62
C PHE A 3 14.65 -0.09 18.40
N TYR A 4 14.57 -1.08 17.53
CA TYR A 4 15.65 -2.05 17.38
C TYR A 4 15.80 -2.61 15.98
N ASP A 5 17.02 -3.02 15.67
CA ASP A 5 17.41 -3.65 14.40
C ASP A 5 18.57 -4.63 14.65
N PHE A 6 18.58 -5.77 13.96
CA PHE A 6 19.61 -6.80 14.07
C PHE A 6 20.41 -6.94 12.77
N GLU A 7 21.72 -7.01 12.91
CA GLU A 7 22.63 -7.44 11.84
C GLU A 7 23.21 -8.82 12.15
N VAL A 8 23.14 -9.74 11.18
CA VAL A 8 23.57 -11.13 11.35
C VAL A 8 24.54 -11.52 10.24
N PHE A 9 25.72 -11.98 10.65
CA PHE A 9 26.79 -12.53 9.83
C PHE A 9 27.00 -14.01 10.18
N ALA A 10 27.88 -14.69 9.44
CA ALA A 10 28.13 -16.12 9.64
C ALA A 10 28.62 -16.46 11.06
N ASN A 11 29.49 -15.61 11.64
CA ASN A 11 30.09 -15.83 12.96
C ASN A 11 29.78 -14.72 13.97
N ASP A 12 29.14 -13.63 13.53
CA ASP A 12 28.89 -12.45 14.34
C ASP A 12 27.44 -12.01 14.23
N TRP A 13 26.95 -11.37 15.27
CA TRP A 13 25.70 -10.64 15.26
C TRP A 13 25.79 -9.43 16.16
N LEU A 14 25.00 -8.41 15.82
CA LEU A 14 24.78 -7.28 16.70
C LEU A 14 23.34 -6.80 16.65
N VAL A 15 22.96 -6.08 17.69
CA VAL A 15 21.68 -5.37 17.77
C VAL A 15 21.92 -3.98 18.34
N VAL A 16 21.33 -2.99 17.70
CA VAL A 16 21.21 -1.64 18.26
C VAL A 16 19.79 -1.47 18.78
N ILE A 17 19.65 -0.95 19.99
CA ILE A 17 18.36 -0.67 20.63
C ILE A 17 18.37 0.78 21.12
N ALA A 18 17.43 1.59 20.64
CA ALA A 18 17.20 2.95 21.12
C ALA A 18 15.96 2.97 22.02
N ASP A 19 16.11 3.49 23.24
CA ASP A 19 15.03 3.67 24.20
C ASP A 19 14.55 5.13 24.19
N THR A 20 13.27 5.33 23.87
CA THR A 20 12.67 6.67 23.84
C THR A 20 12.42 7.27 25.22
N ASP A 21 12.33 6.45 26.26
CA ASP A 21 11.89 6.90 27.57
C ASP A 21 13.04 7.56 28.34
N ASP A 22 14.25 7.02 28.21
CA ASP A 22 15.48 7.59 28.78
C ASP A 22 16.42 8.24 27.75
N GLN A 23 16.05 8.20 26.47
CA GLN A 23 16.84 8.73 25.34
C GLN A 23 18.24 8.12 25.25
N SER A 24 18.36 6.82 25.53
CA SER A 24 19.62 6.09 25.48
C SER A 24 19.67 5.08 24.33
N GLU A 25 20.90 4.68 23.98
CA GLU A 25 21.14 3.59 23.05
C GLU A 25 21.96 2.49 23.72
N LYS A 26 21.61 1.24 23.41
CA LYS A 26 22.36 0.05 23.77
C LYS A 26 22.79 -0.67 22.52
N VAL A 27 24.02 -1.16 22.54
CA VAL A 27 24.59 -1.96 21.46
C VAL A 27 25.10 -3.25 22.08
N PHE A 28 24.65 -4.39 21.56
CA PHE A 28 25.14 -5.70 21.97
C PHE A 28 25.80 -6.35 20.76
N VAL A 29 27.05 -6.76 20.90
CA VAL A 29 27.83 -7.47 19.87
C VAL A 29 28.22 -8.82 20.45
N ASN A 30 27.72 -9.91 19.86
CA ASN A 30 27.99 -11.29 20.29
C ASN A 30 27.80 -11.56 21.81
N ASN A 31 27.00 -10.74 22.52
CA ASN A 31 26.84 -10.82 23.96
C ASN A 31 25.42 -11.25 24.32
N GLU A 32 25.20 -12.56 24.25
CA GLU A 32 23.89 -13.19 24.48
C GLU A 32 23.35 -12.90 25.88
N GLN A 33 24.18 -13.06 26.91
CA GLN A 33 23.75 -12.90 28.30
C GLN A 33 23.29 -11.46 28.57
N ALA A 34 24.06 -10.45 28.14
CA ALA A 34 23.69 -9.06 28.36
C ALA A 34 22.41 -8.67 27.60
N LEU A 35 22.20 -9.21 26.38
CA LEU A 35 20.96 -9.01 25.64
C LEU A 35 19.77 -9.69 26.31
N ILE A 36 19.95 -10.90 26.85
CA ILE A 36 18.90 -11.65 27.57
C ILE A 36 18.51 -10.92 28.86
N ASP A 37 19.49 -10.42 29.61
CA ASP A 37 19.27 -9.63 30.82
C ASP A 37 18.48 -8.36 30.48
N TYR A 38 18.90 -7.62 29.45
CA TYR A 38 18.18 -6.45 28.95
C TYR A 38 16.75 -6.78 28.50
N TYR A 39 16.57 -7.88 27.76
CA TYR A 39 15.24 -8.37 27.40
C TYR A 39 14.37 -8.66 28.63
N HIS A 40 14.91 -9.24 29.70
CA HIS A 40 14.13 -9.55 30.88
C HIS A 40 13.61 -8.31 31.62
N ASP A 41 14.41 -7.24 31.63
CA ASP A 41 14.03 -5.94 32.19
C ASP A 41 12.96 -5.26 31.31
N HIS A 42 13.03 -5.44 29.99
CA HIS A 42 12.20 -4.73 29.02
C HIS A 42 11.14 -5.58 28.28
N LYS A 43 10.88 -6.82 28.70
CA LYS A 43 9.91 -7.73 28.04
C LYS A 43 8.45 -7.27 28.07
N ASN A 44 8.15 -6.25 28.89
CA ASN A 44 6.83 -5.64 29.00
C ASN A 44 6.74 -4.32 28.22
N ASP A 45 7.84 -3.84 27.65
CA ASP A 45 7.85 -2.68 26.78
C ASP A 45 7.45 -3.05 25.35
N ILE A 46 7.14 -2.03 24.55
CA ILE A 46 6.83 -2.21 23.13
C ILE A 46 8.13 -2.09 22.34
N TRP A 47 8.45 -3.18 21.63
CA TRP A 47 9.61 -3.30 20.75
C TRP A 47 9.18 -2.96 19.33
N ILE A 48 9.86 -2.03 18.69
CA ILE A 48 9.47 -1.42 17.43
C ILE A 48 10.61 -1.61 16.43
N GLY A 49 10.33 -2.21 15.28
CA GLY A 49 11.34 -2.42 14.24
C GLY A 49 10.73 -2.35 12.85
N TYR A 50 11.58 -2.35 11.81
CA TYR A 50 11.14 -2.40 10.42
C TYR A 50 11.22 -3.82 9.90
N ASN A 51 10.09 -4.40 9.45
CA ASN A 51 10.00 -5.82 9.07
C ASN A 51 10.31 -6.79 10.24
N SER A 52 10.28 -6.28 11.47
CA SER A 52 10.57 -7.03 12.70
C SER A 52 9.60 -8.18 12.94
N ARG A 53 8.38 -8.11 12.37
CA ARG A 53 7.40 -9.19 12.48
C ARG A 53 7.86 -10.45 11.75
N HIS A 54 8.66 -10.32 10.70
CA HIS A 54 9.12 -11.45 9.89
C HIS A 54 10.55 -11.87 10.19
N TYR A 55 11.37 -10.98 10.74
CA TYR A 55 12.81 -11.21 10.91
C TYR A 55 13.28 -10.99 12.36
N ASP A 56 13.47 -9.75 12.80
CA ASP A 56 14.22 -9.38 14.02
C ASP A 56 13.68 -10.01 15.30
N GLN A 57 12.34 -10.08 15.45
CA GLN A 57 11.76 -10.72 16.63
C GLN A 57 12.19 -12.18 16.78
N PHE A 58 12.46 -12.86 15.67
CA PHE A 58 12.83 -14.26 15.68
C PHE A 58 14.33 -14.43 15.93
N ILE A 59 15.17 -13.49 15.48
CA ILE A 59 16.58 -13.44 15.87
C ILE A 59 16.70 -13.33 17.40
N LEU A 60 16.01 -12.36 18.01
CA LEU A 60 15.99 -12.21 19.46
C LEU A 60 15.49 -13.48 20.17
N LYS A 61 14.39 -14.08 19.69
CA LYS A 61 13.83 -15.31 20.27
C LYS A 61 14.75 -16.52 20.13
N ALA A 62 15.51 -16.60 19.03
CA ALA A 62 16.50 -17.64 18.81
C ALA A 62 17.62 -17.55 19.85
N ILE A 63 18.17 -16.35 20.07
CA ILE A 63 19.18 -16.07 21.10
C ILE A 63 18.67 -16.46 22.49
N ILE A 64 17.47 -16.03 22.87
CA ILE A 64 16.85 -16.37 24.17
C ILE A 64 16.72 -17.90 24.36
N CYS A 65 16.51 -18.65 23.27
CA CYS A 65 16.42 -20.11 23.30
C CYS A 65 17.78 -20.83 23.16
N GLY A 66 18.91 -20.11 23.07
CA GLY A 66 20.24 -20.68 22.88
C GLY A 66 20.51 -21.22 21.47
N PHE A 67 19.77 -20.74 20.47
CA PHE A 67 20.07 -21.01 19.06
C PHE A 67 20.98 -19.92 18.50
N THR A 68 21.86 -20.27 17.57
CA THR A 68 22.70 -19.28 16.89
C THR A 68 21.84 -18.39 15.99
N PRO A 69 22.06 -17.06 15.98
CA PRO A 69 21.39 -16.14 15.05
C PRO A 69 21.54 -16.56 13.59
N GLN A 70 22.71 -17.10 13.22
CA GLN A 70 22.94 -17.56 11.85
C GLN A 70 22.01 -18.70 11.44
N ALA A 71 21.72 -19.67 12.32
CA ALA A 71 20.84 -20.80 11.98
C ALA A 71 19.42 -20.32 11.62
N ILE A 72 18.91 -19.31 12.33
CA ILE A 72 17.59 -18.76 12.02
C ILE A 72 17.62 -17.77 10.85
N ASN A 73 18.72 -17.04 10.66
CA ASN A 73 18.94 -16.24 9.46
C ASN A 73 18.89 -17.11 8.20
N GLU A 74 19.61 -18.24 8.16
CA GLU A 74 19.57 -19.19 7.04
C GLU A 74 18.16 -19.72 6.80
N TRP A 75 17.44 -20.07 7.87
CA TRP A 75 16.05 -20.54 7.78
C TRP A 75 15.11 -19.51 7.13
N ILE A 76 15.25 -18.24 7.49
CA ILE A 76 14.35 -17.19 6.99
C ILE A 76 14.79 -16.71 5.60
N ILE A 77 16.07 -16.44 5.41
CA ILE A 77 16.60 -15.75 4.24
C ILE A 77 16.96 -16.72 3.10
N LEU A 78 17.65 -17.82 3.39
CA LEU A 78 18.09 -18.78 2.37
C LEU A 78 17.02 -19.82 2.06
N ASP A 79 16.41 -20.39 3.09
CA ASP A 79 15.37 -21.42 2.97
C ASP A 79 13.98 -20.85 2.66
N HIS A 80 13.81 -19.53 2.78
CA HIS A 80 12.54 -18.83 2.60
C HIS A 80 11.39 -19.37 3.46
N LYS A 81 11.70 -19.82 4.69
CA LYS A 81 10.71 -20.37 5.63
C LYS A 81 10.27 -19.32 6.65
N PRO A 82 8.99 -19.33 7.07
CA PRO A 82 8.52 -18.41 8.10
C PRO A 82 9.26 -18.62 9.44
N GLY A 83 9.73 -17.55 10.07
CA GLY A 83 10.50 -17.62 11.32
C GLY A 83 9.77 -18.31 12.47
N TRP A 84 8.45 -18.17 12.58
CA TRP A 84 7.65 -18.85 13.60
C TRP A 84 7.64 -20.38 13.50
N LYS A 85 8.03 -20.95 12.35
CA LYS A 85 8.14 -22.40 12.15
C LYS A 85 9.50 -22.98 12.57
N PHE A 86 10.49 -22.14 12.82
CA PHE A 86 11.84 -22.58 13.19
C PHE A 86 11.82 -23.35 14.51
N TYR A 87 11.15 -22.80 15.54
CA TYR A 87 11.02 -23.44 16.84
C TYR A 87 9.61 -23.34 17.40
N LYS A 88 9.04 -24.50 17.76
CA LYS A 88 7.62 -24.65 18.18
C LYS A 88 7.23 -23.85 19.42
N ASP A 89 8.21 -23.45 20.23
CA ASP A 89 7.97 -22.78 21.52
C ASP A 89 8.29 -21.28 21.49
N PHE A 90 8.59 -20.71 20.32
CA PHE A 90 8.77 -19.25 20.17
C PHE A 90 7.56 -18.42 20.60
N TRP A 91 6.35 -18.99 20.58
CA TRP A 91 5.15 -18.32 21.07
C TRP A 91 5.13 -18.15 22.60
N LYS A 92 5.94 -18.91 23.35
CA LYS A 92 6.05 -18.80 24.82
C LYS A 92 6.87 -17.59 25.25
N ILE A 93 7.73 -17.08 24.37
CA ILE A 93 8.54 -15.88 24.63
C ILE A 93 7.67 -14.66 24.37
N GLN A 94 7.38 -13.91 25.43
CA GLN A 94 6.63 -12.67 25.34
C GLN A 94 7.49 -11.59 24.67
N LEU A 95 6.94 -10.93 23.65
CA LEU A 95 7.51 -9.75 23.05
C LEU A 95 6.38 -8.91 22.47
N TYR A 96 6.18 -7.68 22.96
CA TYR A 96 5.19 -6.76 22.40
C TYR A 96 5.80 -6.06 21.18
N ASN A 97 5.96 -6.82 20.10
CA ASN A 97 6.53 -6.32 18.86
C ASN A 97 5.51 -5.49 18.08
N PHE A 98 5.84 -4.28 17.68
CA PHE A 98 5.14 -3.49 16.67
C PHE A 98 6.08 -3.33 15.47
N ASP A 99 5.54 -3.46 14.27
CA ASP A 99 6.33 -3.46 13.06
C ASP A 99 5.84 -2.30 12.18
N VAL A 100 6.77 -1.39 11.92
CA VAL A 100 6.56 -0.13 11.20
C VAL A 100 6.30 -0.37 9.71
N MET A 101 6.63 -1.56 9.19
CA MET A 101 6.44 -1.90 7.79
C MET A 101 4.95 -2.01 7.42
N THR A 102 4.39 -0.93 6.87
CA THR A 102 2.99 -0.89 6.40
C THR A 102 2.81 -1.47 4.99
N ASN A 103 3.88 -1.47 4.16
CA ASN A 103 3.88 -2.01 2.81
C ASN A 103 5.04 -2.98 2.60
N LYS A 104 4.72 -4.28 2.49
CA LYS A 104 5.70 -5.37 2.29
C LYS A 104 6.60 -5.22 1.05
N PHE A 105 6.22 -4.38 0.09
CA PHE A 105 6.99 -4.14 -1.12
C PHE A 105 8.03 -3.03 -0.98
N ARG A 106 7.94 -2.19 0.06
CA ARG A 106 8.88 -1.10 0.33
C ARG A 106 9.92 -1.54 1.35
N SER A 107 11.20 -1.32 1.06
CA SER A 107 12.29 -1.54 2.04
C SER A 107 12.55 -0.25 2.81
N LEU A 108 13.21 -0.35 3.97
CA LEU A 108 13.64 0.78 4.79
C LEU A 108 14.40 1.82 3.94
N LYS A 109 15.49 1.38 3.28
CA LYS A 109 16.28 2.17 2.33
C LYS A 109 15.48 2.84 1.21
N GLN A 110 14.35 2.26 0.79
CA GLN A 110 13.51 2.89 -0.22
C GLN A 110 12.72 4.07 0.36
N LEU A 111 12.25 3.94 1.61
CA LEU A 111 11.55 5.00 2.33
C LEU A 111 12.50 6.12 2.74
N GLU A 112 13.70 5.79 3.22
CA GLU A 112 14.82 6.72 3.41
C GLU A 112 15.11 7.51 2.12
N GLY A 113 15.18 6.78 0.99
CA GLY A 113 15.37 7.35 -0.33
C GLY A 113 14.32 8.40 -0.67
N PHE A 114 13.04 8.12 -0.40
CA PHE A 114 11.95 9.07 -0.61
C PHE A 114 12.09 10.34 0.24
N GLN A 115 12.55 10.21 1.48
CA GLN A 115 12.76 11.35 2.39
C GLN A 115 14.01 12.17 2.07
N GLY A 116 14.88 11.67 1.19
CA GLY A 116 16.15 12.33 0.86
C GLY A 116 17.31 11.97 1.79
N HIS A 117 17.11 11.04 2.73
CA HIS A 117 18.14 10.62 3.69
C HIS A 117 19.25 9.76 3.05
N ASP A 118 20.34 9.50 3.75
CA ASP A 118 21.42 8.62 3.27
C ASP A 118 20.95 7.17 3.11
N ILE A 119 21.09 6.62 1.90
CA ILE A 119 20.71 5.24 1.56
C ILE A 119 21.91 4.35 1.22
N ARG A 120 23.12 4.76 1.59
CA ARG A 120 24.32 3.93 1.41
C ARG A 120 24.26 2.71 2.32
N GLU A 121 24.57 1.54 1.75
CA GLU A 121 24.71 0.30 2.50
C GLU A 121 26.11 0.19 3.14
N THR A 122 26.27 -0.66 4.15
CA THR A 122 27.60 -1.00 4.69
C THR A 122 28.50 -1.61 3.60
N SER A 123 29.80 -1.32 3.67
CA SER A 123 30.82 -1.94 2.85
C SER A 123 31.17 -3.37 3.29
N VAL A 124 30.78 -3.75 4.51
CA VAL A 124 30.98 -5.09 5.07
C VAL A 124 29.98 -6.06 4.44
N SER A 125 30.48 -7.11 3.79
CA SER A 125 29.63 -8.09 3.12
C SER A 125 28.98 -9.06 4.12
N PHE A 126 27.65 -9.18 4.08
CA PHE A 126 26.89 -10.18 4.84
C PHE A 126 27.25 -11.65 4.52
N ASN A 127 27.99 -11.89 3.43
CA ASN A 127 28.48 -13.23 3.08
C ASN A 127 29.89 -13.55 3.61
N ILE A 128 30.45 -12.70 4.48
CA ILE A 128 31.73 -12.98 5.12
C ILE A 128 31.61 -14.27 5.96
N SER A 129 32.55 -15.19 5.75
CA SER A 129 32.60 -16.51 6.41
C SER A 129 33.63 -16.60 7.54
N ARG A 130 34.17 -15.46 7.97
CA ARG A 130 35.08 -15.32 9.13
C ARG A 130 34.46 -14.40 10.18
N GLU A 131 35.10 -14.26 11.33
CA GLU A 131 34.75 -13.22 12.31
C GLU A 131 35.04 -11.83 11.74
N LEU A 132 34.23 -10.84 12.12
CA LEU A 132 34.42 -9.44 11.76
C LEU A 132 35.61 -8.83 12.51
N THR A 133 36.35 -7.92 11.87
CA THR A 133 37.36 -7.11 12.57
C THR A 133 36.72 -6.03 13.43
N GLU A 134 37.48 -5.43 14.34
CA GLU A 134 36.98 -4.33 15.18
C GLU A 134 36.49 -3.13 14.34
N GLU A 135 37.16 -2.84 13.22
CA GLU A 135 36.76 -1.79 12.29
C GLU A 135 35.47 -2.13 11.54
N GLU A 136 35.33 -3.38 11.10
CA GLU A 136 34.10 -3.87 10.45
C GLU A 136 32.92 -3.83 11.43
N ILE A 137 33.13 -4.26 12.68
CA ILE A 137 32.11 -4.16 13.74
C ILE A 137 31.70 -2.70 13.96
N ALA A 138 32.66 -1.78 14.08
CA ALA A 138 32.36 -0.36 14.26
C ALA A 138 31.56 0.24 13.09
N GLU A 139 31.86 -0.17 11.85
CA GLU A 139 31.12 0.22 10.67
C GLU A 139 29.68 -0.32 10.69
N VAL A 140 29.50 -1.62 10.99
CA VAL A 140 28.18 -2.24 11.05
C VAL A 140 27.34 -1.64 12.19
N ILE A 141 27.93 -1.32 13.35
CA ILE A 141 27.24 -0.61 14.43
C ILE A 141 26.73 0.75 13.94
N LYS A 142 27.53 1.49 13.16
CA LYS A 142 27.11 2.77 12.59
C LYS A 142 25.94 2.58 11.61
N TYR A 143 26.02 1.57 10.75
CA TYR A 143 24.98 1.20 9.80
C TYR A 143 23.66 0.81 10.49
N CYS A 144 23.70 -0.12 11.44
CA CYS A 144 22.53 -0.56 12.19
C CYS A 144 21.91 0.57 13.03
N ARG A 145 22.73 1.44 13.63
CA ARG A 145 22.22 2.64 14.34
C ARG A 145 21.44 3.56 13.40
N HIS A 146 21.94 3.77 12.19
CA HIS A 146 21.23 4.54 11.16
C HIS A 146 19.88 3.89 10.84
N ASP A 147 19.83 2.57 10.66
CA ASP A 147 18.57 1.85 10.39
C ASP A 147 17.56 1.94 11.56
N VAL A 148 18.03 1.93 12.81
CA VAL A 148 17.18 2.20 13.99
C VAL A 148 16.61 3.62 13.97
N HIS A 149 17.43 4.64 13.67
CA HIS A 149 16.98 6.04 13.59
C HIS A 149 16.00 6.26 12.44
N GLU A 150 16.25 5.67 11.28
CA GLU A 150 15.34 5.73 10.13
C GLU A 150 14.02 5.01 10.42
N THR A 151 14.06 3.92 11.19
CA THR A 151 12.84 3.27 11.68
C THR A 151 12.05 4.20 12.61
N MET A 152 12.71 5.00 13.46
CA MET A 152 12.06 6.02 14.28
C MET A 152 11.44 7.13 13.41
N HIS A 153 12.14 7.61 12.38
CA HIS A 153 11.61 8.62 11.46
C HIS A 153 10.34 8.12 10.76
N ILE A 154 10.35 6.90 10.21
CA ILE A 154 9.17 6.33 9.55
C ILE A 154 8.06 6.06 10.57
N PHE A 155 8.40 5.66 11.80
CA PHE A 155 7.41 5.52 12.86
C PHE A 155 6.68 6.83 13.14
N MET A 156 7.38 7.98 13.13
CA MET A 156 6.74 9.29 13.28
C MET A 156 5.79 9.60 12.13
N GLU A 157 6.15 9.28 10.89
CA GLU A 157 5.28 9.44 9.71
C GLU A 157 4.02 8.56 9.76
N ILE A 158 4.09 7.39 10.42
CA ILE A 158 2.97 6.45 10.55
C ILE A 158 2.41 6.36 11.97
N ILE A 159 2.71 7.32 12.86
CA ILE A 159 2.37 7.22 14.28
C ILE A 159 0.87 7.02 14.51
N THR A 160 0.04 7.60 13.64
CA THR A 160 -1.43 7.43 13.66
C THR A 160 -1.87 5.98 13.48
N GLU A 161 -1.07 5.14 12.82
CA GLU A 161 -1.32 3.71 12.68
C GLU A 161 -1.10 2.97 14.00
N PHE A 162 -0.01 3.31 14.70
CA PHE A 162 0.28 2.78 16.03
C PHE A 162 -0.81 3.21 17.03
N GLU A 163 -1.12 4.51 17.08
CA GLU A 163 -2.16 5.07 17.94
C GLU A 163 -3.51 4.40 17.69
N SER A 164 -3.90 4.25 16.42
CA SER A 164 -5.15 3.57 16.04
C SER A 164 -5.18 2.13 16.54
N GLN A 165 -4.06 1.40 16.45
CA GLN A 165 -4.00 0.04 16.93
C GLN A 165 -4.09 -0.04 18.46
N VAL A 166 -3.38 0.83 19.18
CA VAL A 166 -3.47 0.94 20.65
C VAL A 166 -4.89 1.30 21.09
N GLU A 167 -5.54 2.23 20.38
CA GLU A 167 -6.91 2.64 20.66
C GLU A 167 -7.90 1.49 20.44
N LEU A 168 -7.73 0.68 19.40
CA LEU A 168 -8.50 -0.55 19.20
C LEU A 168 -8.35 -1.52 20.37
N LEU A 169 -7.11 -1.73 20.86
CA LEU A 169 -6.90 -2.60 22.02
C LEU A 169 -7.65 -2.09 23.24
N LYS A 170 -7.63 -0.77 23.48
CA LYS A 170 -8.38 -0.13 24.58
C LYS A 170 -9.89 -0.27 24.39
N MET A 171 -10.42 0.06 23.21
CA MET A 171 -11.86 0.04 22.91
C MET A 171 -12.48 -1.34 23.09
N PHE A 172 -11.76 -2.40 22.70
CA PHE A 172 -12.25 -3.78 22.80
C PHE A 172 -11.70 -4.52 24.03
N ASN A 173 -11.05 -3.80 24.96
CA ASN A 173 -10.44 -4.36 26.18
C ASN A 173 -9.54 -5.58 25.90
N LEU A 174 -8.67 -5.46 24.90
CA LEU A 174 -7.78 -6.51 24.44
C LEU A 174 -6.41 -6.42 25.12
N PRO A 175 -5.78 -7.57 25.47
CA PRO A 175 -4.44 -7.57 26.03
C PRO A 175 -3.40 -6.95 25.08
N LEU A 176 -2.39 -6.26 25.64
CA LEU A 176 -1.35 -5.56 24.90
C LEU A 176 -0.57 -6.46 23.91
N ARG A 177 -0.45 -7.76 24.20
CA ARG A 177 0.17 -8.76 23.29
C ARG A 177 -0.40 -8.75 21.87
N ASN A 178 -1.60 -8.22 21.67
CA ASN A 178 -2.23 -8.11 20.36
C ASN A 178 -1.67 -6.96 19.51
N ILE A 179 -0.79 -6.10 20.04
CA ILE A 179 -0.08 -5.07 19.27
C ILE A 179 0.78 -5.66 18.14
N SER A 180 1.19 -6.92 18.27
CA SER A 180 1.97 -7.64 17.24
C SER A 180 1.13 -8.18 16.09
N LYS A 181 -0.20 -8.18 16.21
CA LYS A 181 -1.10 -8.64 15.15
C LYS A 181 -1.13 -7.62 14.01
N THR A 182 -1.33 -8.11 12.80
CA THR A 182 -1.69 -7.25 11.67
C THR A 182 -3.12 -6.72 11.85
N LYS A 183 -3.47 -5.63 11.16
CA LYS A 183 -4.85 -5.09 11.14
C LYS A 183 -5.90 -6.16 10.81
N ALA A 184 -5.62 -7.02 9.82
CA ALA A 184 -6.52 -8.11 9.42
C ALA A 184 -6.66 -9.19 10.51
N GLN A 185 -5.56 -9.54 11.19
CA GLN A 185 -5.61 -10.49 12.32
C GLN A 185 -6.32 -9.90 13.53
N LEU A 186 -6.15 -8.60 13.78
CA LEU A 186 -6.83 -7.90 14.85
C LEU A 186 -8.34 -7.81 14.59
N SER A 187 -8.74 -7.56 13.34
CA SER A 187 -10.15 -7.58 12.92
C SER A 187 -10.80 -8.92 13.20
N ALA A 188 -10.15 -10.02 12.81
CA ALA A 188 -10.62 -11.38 13.09
C ALA A 188 -10.73 -11.67 14.60
N PHE A 189 -9.77 -11.19 15.39
CA PHE A 189 -9.79 -11.34 16.84
C PHE A 189 -10.94 -10.56 17.49
N ILE A 190 -11.14 -9.31 17.08
CA ILE A 190 -12.24 -8.45 17.57
C ILE A 190 -13.58 -9.09 17.24
N LEU A 191 -13.74 -9.69 16.06
CA LEU A 191 -14.99 -10.34 15.63
C LEU A 191 -15.14 -11.79 16.13
N ASP A 192 -14.25 -12.28 17.00
CA ASP A 192 -14.19 -13.68 17.49
C ASP A 192 -14.30 -14.72 16.35
N ALA A 193 -13.65 -14.43 15.22
CA ALA A 193 -13.71 -15.26 14.04
C ALA A 193 -12.79 -16.48 14.16
N LYS A 194 -13.31 -17.68 13.86
CA LYS A 194 -12.56 -18.94 13.91
C LYS A 194 -12.82 -19.78 12.68
N GLN A 195 -11.74 -20.24 12.06
CA GLN A 195 -11.86 -21.18 10.95
C GLN A 195 -12.56 -22.47 11.39
N PRO A 196 -13.35 -23.10 10.51
CA PRO A 196 -13.96 -24.38 10.80
C PRO A 196 -12.90 -25.46 10.94
N THR A 197 -13.18 -26.50 11.74
CA THR A 197 -12.29 -27.66 11.89
C THR A 197 -12.16 -28.46 10.60
N VAL A 198 -13.20 -28.45 9.76
CA VAL A 198 -13.22 -29.05 8.44
C VAL A 198 -13.29 -27.94 7.40
N PRO A 199 -12.34 -27.87 6.45
CA PRO A 199 -12.38 -26.89 5.36
C PRO A 199 -13.68 -27.00 4.56
N ARG A 200 -14.19 -25.87 4.07
CA ARG A 200 -15.36 -25.82 3.18
C ARG A 200 -14.87 -25.81 1.73
N ASP A 201 -15.39 -26.70 0.91
CA ASP A 201 -15.10 -26.79 -0.54
C ASP A 201 -16.29 -26.24 -1.34
N ASP A 202 -16.63 -24.98 -1.07
CA ASP A 202 -17.82 -24.30 -1.59
C ASP A 202 -17.53 -22.92 -2.17
N GLU A 203 -16.26 -22.60 -2.41
CA GLU A 203 -15.77 -21.28 -2.85
C GLU A 203 -16.50 -20.69 -4.06
N PHE A 204 -16.93 -21.53 -5.00
CA PHE A 204 -17.63 -21.12 -6.22
C PHE A 204 -19.17 -21.27 -6.14
N ASN A 205 -19.72 -21.56 -4.97
CA ASN A 205 -21.18 -21.68 -4.77
C ASN A 205 -21.80 -20.33 -4.37
N PHE A 206 -21.33 -19.24 -4.95
CA PHE A 206 -21.81 -17.89 -4.68
C PHE A 206 -23.21 -17.67 -5.27
N THR A 207 -23.89 -16.66 -4.78
CA THR A 207 -25.24 -16.28 -5.21
C THR A 207 -25.27 -14.82 -5.65
N PHE A 208 -26.17 -14.50 -6.57
CA PHE A 208 -26.45 -13.10 -6.90
C PHE A 208 -27.39 -12.49 -5.86
N PRO A 209 -27.25 -11.18 -5.56
CA PRO A 209 -28.19 -10.44 -4.72
C PRO A 209 -29.64 -10.65 -5.16
N ASP A 210 -30.55 -10.85 -4.20
CA ASP A 210 -31.99 -11.07 -4.42
C ASP A 210 -32.70 -9.82 -5.00
N THR A 211 -32.09 -8.67 -4.82
CA THR A 211 -32.53 -7.36 -5.31
C THR A 211 -32.05 -7.05 -6.71
N LEU A 212 -31.13 -7.83 -7.29
CA LEU A 212 -30.44 -7.52 -8.54
C LEU A 212 -31.39 -7.44 -9.74
N GLN A 213 -31.24 -6.39 -10.58
CA GLN A 213 -32.11 -6.16 -11.74
C GLN A 213 -31.33 -5.76 -13.01
N ILE A 214 -30.63 -6.72 -13.63
CA ILE A 214 -29.94 -6.51 -14.92
C ILE A 214 -30.80 -7.07 -16.06
N ASN A 215 -31.13 -6.25 -17.05
CA ASN A 215 -31.90 -6.65 -18.22
C ASN A 215 -31.07 -6.63 -19.51
N LYS A 216 -30.10 -5.73 -19.61
CA LYS A 216 -29.37 -5.47 -20.86
C LYS A 216 -28.05 -6.22 -20.93
N TYR A 217 -27.31 -6.29 -19.83
CA TYR A 217 -25.94 -6.83 -19.77
C TYR A 217 -25.89 -8.20 -19.09
N THR A 218 -26.80 -9.10 -19.48
CA THR A 218 -26.97 -10.40 -18.82
C THR A 218 -25.77 -11.34 -19.02
N GLU A 219 -24.97 -11.12 -20.05
CA GLU A 219 -23.75 -11.87 -20.34
C GLU A 219 -22.73 -11.81 -19.19
N VAL A 220 -22.75 -10.73 -18.40
CA VAL A 220 -21.93 -10.62 -17.19
C VAL A 220 -22.35 -11.68 -16.17
N LEU A 221 -23.66 -11.88 -15.97
CA LEU A 221 -24.15 -12.90 -15.05
C LEU A 221 -23.82 -14.31 -15.52
N ASP A 222 -23.94 -14.56 -16.82
CA ASP A 222 -23.66 -15.87 -17.42
C ASP A 222 -22.17 -16.20 -17.33
N PHE A 223 -21.28 -15.21 -17.54
CA PHE A 223 -19.85 -15.39 -17.33
C PHE A 223 -19.52 -15.91 -15.93
N TYR A 224 -20.07 -15.32 -14.86
CA TYR A 224 -19.77 -15.79 -13.51
C TYR A 224 -20.45 -17.13 -13.19
N LYS A 225 -21.65 -17.42 -13.71
CA LYS A 225 -22.28 -18.75 -13.53
C LYS A 225 -21.46 -19.87 -14.15
N GLU A 226 -20.82 -19.62 -15.29
CA GLU A 226 -20.12 -20.64 -16.07
C GLU A 226 -18.64 -20.79 -15.68
N ASN A 227 -17.99 -19.71 -15.23
CA ASN A 227 -16.55 -19.70 -14.99
C ASN A 227 -16.20 -19.87 -13.51
N LYS A 228 -15.19 -20.70 -13.23
CA LYS A 228 -14.64 -20.96 -11.88
C LYS A 228 -13.12 -20.80 -11.83
N ASP A 229 -12.60 -19.90 -12.66
CA ASP A 229 -11.16 -19.67 -12.81
C ASP A 229 -10.85 -18.18 -12.61
N TYR A 230 -10.09 -17.90 -11.55
CA TYR A 230 -9.66 -16.56 -11.16
C TYR A 230 -8.84 -15.82 -12.24
N ASN A 231 -8.28 -16.55 -13.22
CA ASN A 231 -7.52 -15.96 -14.33
C ASN A 231 -8.39 -15.51 -15.50
N LYS A 232 -9.68 -15.87 -15.51
CA LYS A 232 -10.61 -15.44 -16.55
C LYS A 232 -11.12 -14.03 -16.25
N VAL A 233 -11.24 -13.24 -17.30
CA VAL A 233 -11.84 -11.90 -17.30
C VAL A 233 -12.84 -11.81 -18.44
N LEU A 234 -13.84 -10.95 -18.29
CA LEU A 234 -14.79 -10.60 -19.35
C LEU A 234 -14.59 -9.13 -19.73
N GLU A 235 -14.39 -8.87 -21.02
CA GLU A 235 -14.32 -7.52 -21.58
C GLU A 235 -15.58 -7.25 -22.40
N LEU A 236 -16.29 -6.14 -22.12
CA LEU A 236 -17.54 -5.78 -22.79
C LEU A 236 -17.72 -4.25 -22.81
N ILE A 237 -18.51 -3.73 -23.75
CA ILE A 237 -18.88 -2.31 -23.79
C ILE A 237 -20.18 -2.09 -23.00
N ILE A 238 -20.09 -1.46 -21.83
CA ILE A 238 -21.23 -1.09 -20.98
C ILE A 238 -21.43 0.42 -21.10
N ALA A 239 -22.65 0.87 -21.45
CA ALA A 239 -22.98 2.28 -21.62
C ALA A 239 -21.99 3.07 -22.51
N GLY A 240 -21.50 2.43 -23.58
CA GLY A 240 -20.51 3.02 -24.50
C GLY A 240 -19.08 3.08 -23.96
N VAL A 241 -18.80 2.48 -22.80
CA VAL A 241 -17.48 2.49 -22.15
C VAL A 241 -16.90 1.07 -22.11
N PRO A 242 -15.62 0.87 -22.48
CA PRO A 242 -14.94 -0.40 -22.29
C PRO A 242 -14.87 -0.77 -20.80
N HIS A 243 -15.41 -1.93 -20.46
CA HIS A 243 -15.41 -2.49 -19.11
C HIS A 243 -14.68 -3.83 -19.08
N LEU A 244 -13.95 -4.05 -17.99
CA LEU A 244 -13.32 -5.32 -17.64
C LEU A 244 -13.92 -5.81 -16.32
N PHE A 245 -14.50 -7.00 -16.35
CA PHE A 245 -15.00 -7.72 -15.18
C PHE A 245 -14.03 -8.84 -14.82
N ALA A 246 -13.49 -8.78 -13.60
CA ALA A 246 -12.60 -9.80 -13.03
C ALA A 246 -13.11 -10.25 -11.67
N TRP A 247 -12.52 -11.31 -11.12
CA TRP A 247 -12.84 -11.79 -9.76
C TRP A 247 -12.37 -10.86 -8.63
N GLY A 248 -11.61 -9.82 -8.97
CA GLY A 248 -11.18 -8.76 -8.06
C GLY A 248 -12.08 -7.52 -8.06
N GLY A 249 -13.05 -7.43 -8.98
CA GLY A 249 -13.91 -6.27 -9.18
C GLY A 249 -14.09 -5.91 -10.66
N LEU A 250 -14.80 -4.82 -10.91
CA LEU A 250 -15.02 -4.25 -12.24
C LEU A 250 -14.22 -2.95 -12.41
N HIS A 251 -13.80 -2.68 -13.64
CA HIS A 251 -13.21 -1.41 -14.06
C HIS A 251 -13.78 -1.00 -15.42
N GLY A 252 -14.34 0.21 -15.52
CA GLY A 252 -14.74 0.82 -16.78
C GLY A 252 -14.21 2.24 -16.89
N ALA A 253 -13.62 2.62 -18.02
CA ALA A 253 -13.13 3.97 -18.21
C ALA A 253 -13.07 4.35 -19.69
N ARG A 254 -13.45 5.58 -20.00
CA ARG A 254 -13.10 6.22 -21.27
C ARG A 254 -11.63 6.61 -21.23
N ASN A 255 -10.81 6.00 -22.09
CA ASN A 255 -9.40 6.35 -22.17
C ASN A 255 -9.23 7.75 -22.78
N ASN A 256 -8.19 8.47 -22.34
CA ASN A 256 -7.83 9.79 -22.85
C ASN A 256 -9.01 10.79 -22.87
N TYR A 257 -9.82 10.78 -21.80
CA TYR A 257 -10.99 11.62 -21.67
C TYR A 257 -10.63 12.96 -21.02
N TYR A 258 -10.98 14.05 -21.70
CA TYR A 258 -10.94 15.40 -21.17
C TYR A 258 -12.31 16.04 -21.34
N GLY A 259 -12.96 16.42 -20.25
CA GLY A 259 -14.30 17.00 -20.31
C GLY A 259 -14.55 18.04 -19.23
N GLU A 260 -15.27 19.08 -19.62
CA GLU A 260 -15.87 20.08 -18.73
C GLU A 260 -17.41 19.95 -18.77
N GLY A 261 -18.07 20.37 -17.69
CA GLY A 261 -19.53 20.30 -17.54
C GLY A 261 -19.94 19.95 -16.12
N HIS A 262 -21.08 19.28 -15.97
CA HIS A 262 -21.57 18.81 -14.67
C HIS A 262 -21.30 17.33 -14.53
N PHE A 263 -20.37 16.96 -13.65
CA PHE A 263 -20.04 15.58 -13.36
C PHE A 263 -20.46 15.23 -11.94
N LEU A 264 -20.91 13.98 -11.79
CA LEU A 264 -21.37 13.44 -10.54
C LEU A 264 -20.65 12.11 -10.31
N ASN A 265 -19.84 12.03 -9.26
CA ASN A 265 -19.29 10.77 -8.79
C ASN A 265 -20.23 10.20 -7.73
N ILE A 266 -20.79 9.03 -8.03
CA ILE A 266 -21.79 8.34 -7.23
C ILE A 266 -21.08 7.14 -6.60
N ASP A 267 -20.71 7.25 -5.33
CA ASP A 267 -19.99 6.21 -4.58
C ASP A 267 -20.94 5.48 -3.62
N VAL A 268 -20.75 4.18 -3.45
CA VAL A 268 -21.54 3.42 -2.48
C VAL A 268 -20.95 3.53 -1.08
N GLU A 269 -21.77 3.94 -0.12
CA GLU A 269 -21.37 4.13 1.26
C GLU A 269 -20.88 2.83 1.90
N SER A 270 -19.60 2.81 2.30
CA SER A 270 -18.99 1.64 2.96
C SER A 270 -19.30 0.33 2.23
N TYR A 271 -19.08 0.34 0.90
CA TYR A 271 -19.55 -0.67 -0.05
C TYR A 271 -19.49 -2.14 0.39
N TYR A 272 -18.28 -2.69 0.62
CA TYR A 272 -18.14 -4.08 1.07
C TYR A 272 -18.79 -4.35 2.44
N PRO A 273 -18.61 -3.49 3.46
CA PRO A 273 -19.37 -3.59 4.70
C PRO A 273 -20.89 -3.57 4.53
N ALA A 274 -21.43 -2.76 3.62
CA ALA A 274 -22.87 -2.73 3.33
C ALA A 274 -23.33 -4.08 2.77
N LEU A 275 -22.59 -4.65 1.80
CA LEU A 275 -22.88 -5.98 1.24
C LEU A 275 -22.84 -7.09 2.30
N MET A 276 -21.86 -7.06 3.19
CA MET A 276 -21.75 -8.03 4.30
C MET A 276 -22.96 -8.01 5.24
N ILE A 277 -23.64 -6.87 5.34
CA ILE A 277 -24.72 -6.64 6.30
C ILE A 277 -26.10 -6.80 5.66
N GLU A 278 -26.29 -6.28 4.46
CA GLU A 278 -27.60 -6.21 3.79
C GLU A 278 -27.91 -7.46 2.96
N TYR A 279 -26.89 -8.27 2.65
CA TYR A 279 -27.02 -9.53 1.90
C TYR A 279 -26.42 -10.73 2.65
N ASP A 280 -26.09 -10.57 3.94
CA ASP A 280 -25.51 -11.62 4.78
C ASP A 280 -24.21 -12.23 4.21
N TYR A 281 -23.41 -11.43 3.49
CA TYR A 281 -22.14 -11.86 2.91
C TYR A 281 -20.94 -11.77 3.87
N LEU A 282 -21.20 -11.58 5.16
CA LEU A 282 -20.17 -11.63 6.20
C LEU A 282 -19.59 -13.05 6.33
N SER A 283 -18.32 -13.16 6.73
CA SER A 283 -17.69 -14.46 6.98
C SER A 283 -18.52 -15.34 7.93
N ARG A 284 -18.78 -16.59 7.54
CA ARG A 284 -19.49 -17.59 8.34
C ARG A 284 -18.70 -18.05 9.56
N ASN A 285 -17.45 -17.59 9.69
CA ASN A 285 -16.58 -17.90 10.81
C ASN A 285 -16.79 -16.97 12.00
N ILE A 286 -17.56 -15.89 11.82
CA ILE A 286 -17.95 -14.98 12.90
C ILE A 286 -19.12 -15.59 13.66
N LYS A 287 -18.95 -15.81 14.96
CA LYS A 287 -19.97 -16.41 15.81
C LYS A 287 -21.21 -15.52 15.97
N GLU A 288 -21.00 -14.21 16.11
CA GLU A 288 -22.05 -13.22 16.37
C GLU A 288 -22.00 -12.11 15.30
N PRO A 289 -22.68 -12.29 14.14
CA PRO A 289 -22.69 -11.31 13.04
C PRO A 289 -23.13 -9.91 13.46
N ALA A 290 -24.01 -9.80 14.47
CA ALA A 290 -24.48 -8.54 15.04
C ALA A 290 -23.32 -7.63 15.50
N LYS A 291 -22.21 -8.21 15.97
CA LYS A 291 -21.03 -7.46 16.39
C LYS A 291 -20.43 -6.63 15.26
N PHE A 292 -20.41 -7.15 14.03
CA PHE A 292 -19.92 -6.40 12.87
C PHE A 292 -20.81 -5.18 12.61
N ARG A 293 -22.14 -5.37 12.69
CA ARG A 293 -23.12 -4.28 12.54
C ARG A 293 -22.95 -3.23 13.64
N GLU A 294 -22.77 -3.63 14.90
CA GLU A 294 -22.52 -2.72 16.02
C GLU A 294 -21.25 -1.89 15.84
N VAL A 295 -20.16 -2.51 15.37
CA VAL A 295 -18.89 -1.80 15.10
C VAL A 295 -19.08 -0.77 13.99
N ARG A 296 -19.79 -1.12 12.91
CA ARG A 296 -20.13 -0.16 11.84
C ARG A 296 -20.99 0.98 12.39
N ASP A 297 -22.06 0.68 13.11
CA ASP A 297 -23.00 1.69 13.59
C ASP A 297 -22.35 2.64 14.60
N THR A 298 -21.50 2.11 15.47
CA THR A 298 -20.69 2.91 16.39
C THR A 298 -19.74 3.83 15.63
N ARG A 299 -19.09 3.32 14.58
CA ARG A 299 -18.26 4.16 13.70
C ARG A 299 -19.07 5.29 13.06
N LEU A 300 -20.26 5.02 12.54
CA LEU A 300 -21.10 6.04 11.92
C LEU A 300 -21.51 7.12 12.94
N LYS A 301 -21.88 6.74 14.16
CA LYS A 301 -22.14 7.68 15.26
C LYS A 301 -20.92 8.55 15.56
N TYR A 302 -19.73 7.97 15.62
CA TYR A 302 -18.48 8.73 15.81
C TYR A 302 -18.12 9.62 14.61
N LYS A 303 -18.34 9.16 13.36
CA LYS A 303 -18.17 9.97 12.13
C LYS A 303 -19.07 11.21 12.19
N ALA A 304 -20.35 11.04 12.53
CA ALA A 304 -21.31 12.14 12.67
C ALA A 304 -20.92 13.11 13.79
N ALA A 305 -20.40 12.60 14.91
CA ALA A 305 -19.90 13.41 16.03
C ALA A 305 -18.51 14.03 15.79
N LYS A 306 -17.87 13.82 14.63
CA LYS A 306 -16.47 14.20 14.32
C LYS A 306 -15.47 13.68 15.36
N ASP A 307 -15.76 12.51 15.94
CA ASP A 307 -14.94 11.87 16.95
C ASP A 307 -13.82 11.05 16.27
N LYS A 308 -12.58 11.25 16.72
CA LYS A 308 -11.38 10.58 16.19
C LYS A 308 -11.45 9.06 16.34
N ARG A 309 -12.20 8.56 17.32
CA ARG A 309 -12.42 7.12 17.58
C ARG A 309 -13.15 6.40 16.45
N GLN A 310 -13.67 7.10 15.44
CA GLN A 310 -14.19 6.46 14.22
C GLN A 310 -13.08 5.78 13.39
N ALA A 311 -11.87 6.36 13.37
CA ALA A 311 -10.80 5.94 12.48
C ALA A 311 -10.33 4.51 12.76
N PRO A 312 -10.12 4.10 14.03
CA PRO A 312 -9.71 2.73 14.29
C PRO A 312 -10.83 1.72 14.00
N LEU A 313 -12.10 2.07 14.23
CA LEU A 313 -13.23 1.19 13.87
C LEU A 313 -13.32 0.96 12.35
N LYS A 314 -12.94 1.96 11.53
CA LYS A 314 -12.84 1.81 10.07
C LYS A 314 -11.86 0.69 9.67
N ILE A 315 -10.78 0.52 10.43
CA ILE A 315 -9.78 -0.53 10.18
C ILE A 315 -10.39 -1.92 10.34
N VAL A 316 -11.19 -2.14 11.38
CA VAL A 316 -11.86 -3.43 11.64
C VAL A 316 -12.80 -3.79 10.50
N ILE A 317 -13.62 -2.81 10.11
CA ILE A 317 -14.64 -2.97 9.08
C ILE A 317 -14.00 -3.22 7.71
N ASN A 318 -13.07 -2.37 7.28
CA ASN A 318 -12.42 -2.50 5.97
C ASN A 318 -11.46 -3.70 5.90
N GLY A 319 -10.85 -4.09 7.02
CA GLY A 319 -9.95 -5.24 7.08
C GLY A 319 -10.64 -6.59 6.91
N THR A 320 -11.96 -6.65 7.12
CA THR A 320 -12.72 -7.91 7.14
C THR A 320 -12.75 -8.59 5.76
N TYR A 321 -12.99 -7.84 4.68
CA TYR A 321 -13.06 -8.41 3.32
C TYR A 321 -11.73 -9.06 2.90
N GLY A 322 -10.62 -8.33 3.05
CA GLY A 322 -9.29 -8.87 2.69
C GLY A 322 -8.93 -10.10 3.51
N ALA A 323 -9.33 -10.13 4.79
CA ALA A 323 -9.10 -11.26 5.68
C ALA A 323 -9.88 -12.52 5.27
N MET A 324 -11.03 -12.38 4.59
CA MET A 324 -11.79 -13.53 4.07
C MET A 324 -11.08 -14.26 2.92
N LYS A 325 -10.11 -13.60 2.25
CA LYS A 325 -9.26 -14.21 1.21
C LYS A 325 -7.95 -14.78 1.75
N ASP A 326 -7.58 -14.49 3.00
CA ASP A 326 -6.33 -14.95 3.61
C ASP A 326 -6.53 -16.32 4.30
N LYS A 327 -6.02 -17.39 3.67
CA LYS A 327 -6.14 -18.77 4.16
C LYS A 327 -5.64 -19.04 5.58
N TYR A 328 -4.83 -18.16 6.15
CA TYR A 328 -4.32 -18.31 7.53
C TYR A 328 -5.08 -17.45 8.54
N ASN A 329 -6.07 -16.66 8.11
CA ASN A 329 -6.83 -15.77 8.96
C ASN A 329 -8.10 -16.45 9.49
N GLY A 330 -8.50 -16.13 10.73
CA GLY A 330 -9.76 -16.64 11.33
C GLY A 330 -11.01 -16.32 10.51
N LEU A 331 -10.99 -15.24 9.73
CA LEU A 331 -12.08 -14.80 8.86
C LEU A 331 -12.14 -15.52 7.50
N TYR A 332 -11.16 -16.38 7.18
CA TYR A 332 -11.06 -17.03 5.87
C TYR A 332 -12.36 -17.72 5.46
N ASP A 333 -13.00 -17.19 4.42
CA ASP A 333 -14.26 -17.67 3.87
C ASP A 333 -14.35 -17.22 2.41
N PRO A 334 -13.74 -17.97 1.47
CA PRO A 334 -13.59 -17.54 0.09
C PRO A 334 -14.93 -17.48 -0.65
N LEU A 335 -15.91 -18.31 -0.29
CA LEU A 335 -17.28 -18.21 -0.79
C LEU A 335 -17.87 -16.83 -0.48
N MET A 336 -17.82 -16.42 0.79
CA MET A 336 -18.36 -15.12 1.18
C MET A 336 -17.56 -13.95 0.58
N ALA A 337 -16.25 -14.13 0.37
CA ALA A 337 -15.44 -13.12 -0.33
C ALA A 337 -15.87 -12.97 -1.80
N ASN A 338 -16.22 -14.08 -2.46
CA ASN A 338 -16.77 -14.08 -3.81
C ASN A 338 -18.17 -13.46 -3.84
N ASN A 339 -19.05 -13.79 -2.89
CA ASN A 339 -20.36 -13.13 -2.76
C ASN A 339 -20.23 -11.60 -2.64
N VAL A 340 -19.33 -11.09 -1.79
CA VAL A 340 -19.09 -9.65 -1.67
C VAL A 340 -18.61 -9.06 -3.00
N CYS A 341 -17.61 -9.67 -3.64
CA CYS A 341 -17.00 -9.12 -4.85
C CYS A 341 -17.96 -9.15 -6.05
N ILE A 342 -18.59 -10.30 -6.29
CA ILE A 342 -19.47 -10.56 -7.43
C ILE A 342 -20.84 -9.90 -7.22
N GLY A 343 -21.38 -9.98 -6.01
CA GLY A 343 -22.63 -9.31 -5.66
C GLY A 343 -22.50 -7.79 -5.76
N GLY A 344 -21.40 -7.22 -5.25
CA GLY A 344 -21.12 -5.80 -5.41
C GLY A 344 -21.06 -5.40 -6.88
N MET A 345 -20.14 -5.98 -7.64
CA MET A 345 -19.93 -5.53 -9.03
C MET A 345 -21.19 -5.65 -9.91
N THR A 346 -22.06 -6.64 -9.64
CA THR A 346 -23.32 -6.79 -10.39
C THR A 346 -24.36 -5.77 -9.96
N LEU A 347 -24.43 -5.40 -8.68
CA LEU A 347 -25.27 -4.29 -8.21
C LEU A 347 -24.81 -2.94 -8.77
N LEU A 348 -23.49 -2.73 -8.92
CA LEU A 348 -22.95 -1.52 -9.54
C LEU A 348 -23.26 -1.49 -11.05
N LEU A 349 -23.15 -2.62 -11.75
CA LEU A 349 -23.58 -2.75 -13.15
C LEU A 349 -25.08 -2.47 -13.31
N ASP A 350 -25.90 -2.95 -12.38
CA ASP A 350 -27.33 -2.65 -12.34
C ASP A 350 -27.60 -1.15 -12.17
N LEU A 351 -26.87 -0.45 -11.30
CA LEU A 351 -26.93 1.02 -11.20
C LEU A 351 -26.56 1.70 -12.52
N ILE A 352 -25.46 1.26 -13.16
CA ILE A 352 -25.04 1.77 -14.48
C ILE A 352 -26.14 1.61 -15.53
N GLU A 353 -26.82 0.46 -15.56
CA GLU A 353 -27.93 0.20 -16.50
C GLU A 353 -29.11 1.17 -16.30
N LYS A 354 -29.41 1.57 -15.05
CA LYS A 354 -30.48 2.54 -14.76
C LYS A 354 -30.08 3.98 -15.08
N LEU A 355 -28.79 4.31 -14.95
CA LEU A 355 -28.26 5.64 -15.25
C LEU A 355 -28.03 5.88 -16.75
N GLU A 356 -27.67 4.83 -17.51
CA GLU A 356 -27.30 4.91 -18.93
C GLU A 356 -28.28 5.72 -19.82
N PRO A 357 -29.62 5.62 -19.68
CA PRO A 357 -30.54 6.38 -20.54
C PRO A 357 -30.55 7.89 -20.28
N HIS A 358 -30.06 8.32 -19.12
CA HIS A 358 -30.26 9.68 -18.59
C HIS A 358 -28.98 10.51 -18.56
N CYS A 359 -27.81 9.88 -18.43
CA CYS A 359 -26.51 10.54 -18.38
C CYS A 359 -25.44 9.80 -19.20
N GLU A 360 -24.26 10.41 -19.37
CA GLU A 360 -23.12 9.74 -19.99
C GLU A 360 -22.23 9.09 -18.92
N ILE A 361 -22.01 7.79 -19.01
CA ILE A 361 -21.06 7.09 -18.13
C ILE A 361 -19.63 7.40 -18.58
N ILE A 362 -18.79 7.86 -17.66
CA ILE A 362 -17.39 8.24 -17.93
C ILE A 362 -16.41 7.21 -17.38
N GLN A 363 -16.64 6.78 -16.15
CA GLN A 363 -15.81 5.82 -15.44
C GLN A 363 -16.64 5.05 -14.42
N SER A 364 -16.26 3.81 -14.16
CA SER A 364 -16.72 3.00 -13.05
C SER A 364 -15.52 2.27 -12.44
N ASN A 365 -15.45 2.25 -11.11
CA ASN A 365 -14.45 1.47 -10.38
C ASN A 365 -15.16 0.43 -9.50
N THR A 366 -14.47 -0.10 -8.49
CA THR A 366 -15.02 -1.15 -7.62
C THR A 366 -16.32 -0.73 -6.92
N ASP A 367 -16.43 0.52 -6.50
CA ASP A 367 -17.43 1.01 -5.53
C ASP A 367 -18.19 2.27 -5.98
N GLY A 368 -17.96 2.78 -7.18
CA GLY A 368 -18.61 4.00 -7.66
C GLY A 368 -18.63 4.18 -9.18
N VAL A 369 -19.47 5.10 -9.62
CA VAL A 369 -19.69 5.47 -11.01
C VAL A 369 -19.57 6.98 -11.16
N LEU A 370 -18.71 7.41 -12.08
CA LEU A 370 -18.59 8.79 -12.51
C LEU A 370 -19.42 9.00 -13.77
N VAL A 371 -20.40 9.90 -13.69
CA VAL A 371 -21.28 10.26 -14.79
C VAL A 371 -21.14 11.72 -15.16
N LYS A 372 -21.47 12.05 -16.42
CA LYS A 372 -21.64 13.41 -16.90
C LYS A 372 -23.13 13.65 -17.16
N LEU A 373 -23.68 14.66 -16.51
CA LEU A 373 -25.05 15.11 -16.73
C LEU A 373 -25.13 15.85 -18.07
N ARG A 374 -26.30 15.80 -18.74
CA ARG A 374 -26.48 16.55 -20.00
C ARG A 374 -26.64 18.04 -19.68
N ASN A 375 -27.41 18.35 -18.64
CA ASN A 375 -27.51 19.66 -18.00
C ASN A 375 -27.59 19.50 -16.48
N TYR A 376 -27.41 20.58 -15.72
CA TYR A 376 -27.46 20.50 -14.25
C TYR A 376 -28.85 20.13 -13.72
N GLU A 377 -29.89 20.52 -14.44
CA GLU A 377 -31.29 20.21 -14.09
C GLU A 377 -31.61 18.71 -14.13
N ASP A 378 -30.74 17.89 -14.73
CA ASP A 378 -30.88 16.43 -14.68
C ASP A 378 -30.49 15.85 -13.32
N TYR A 379 -29.89 16.64 -12.41
CA TYR A 379 -29.44 16.18 -11.09
C TYR A 379 -30.56 15.51 -10.31
N ASP A 380 -31.72 16.17 -10.17
CA ASP A 380 -32.85 15.64 -9.38
C ASP A 380 -33.36 14.30 -9.94
N LEU A 381 -33.36 14.13 -11.28
CA LEU A 381 -33.73 12.87 -11.92
C LEU A 381 -32.72 11.76 -11.61
N ILE A 382 -31.42 12.08 -11.63
CA ILE A 382 -30.37 11.11 -11.31
C ILE A 382 -30.42 10.75 -9.82
N ASP A 383 -30.66 11.71 -8.94
CA ASP A 383 -30.87 11.50 -7.51
C ASP A 383 -32.07 10.57 -7.25
N ASP A 384 -33.21 10.81 -7.91
CA ASP A 384 -34.38 9.93 -7.81
C ASP A 384 -34.09 8.48 -8.25
N ILE A 385 -33.36 8.29 -9.36
CA ILE A 385 -32.96 6.94 -9.84
C ILE A 385 -32.04 6.27 -8.83
N CYS A 386 -31.07 7.03 -8.31
CA CYS A 386 -30.17 6.56 -7.26
C CYS A 386 -30.94 6.19 -6.00
N TYR A 387 -31.89 7.01 -5.56
CA TYR A 387 -32.73 6.74 -4.40
C TYR A 387 -33.58 5.48 -4.58
N GLU A 388 -34.20 5.27 -5.74
CA GLU A 388 -34.90 4.02 -6.06
C GLU A 388 -33.97 2.81 -5.95
N TRP A 389 -32.73 2.94 -6.44
CA TRP A 389 -31.70 1.92 -6.31
C TRP A 389 -31.30 1.70 -4.85
N GLU A 390 -31.13 2.75 -4.04
CA GLU A 390 -30.83 2.66 -2.60
C GLU A 390 -31.95 1.93 -1.86
N GLN A 391 -33.21 2.28 -2.11
CA GLN A 391 -34.35 1.65 -1.43
C GLN A 391 -34.47 0.16 -1.80
N ARG A 392 -34.26 -0.18 -3.07
CA ARG A 392 -34.30 -1.58 -3.52
C ARG A 392 -33.14 -2.38 -2.95
N THR A 393 -31.92 -1.84 -2.99
CA THR A 393 -30.69 -2.57 -2.66
C THR A 393 -30.29 -2.47 -1.18
N ARG A 394 -30.91 -1.55 -0.43
CA ARG A 394 -30.61 -1.21 0.96
C ARG A 394 -29.20 -0.63 1.16
N MET A 395 -28.57 -0.15 0.09
CA MET A 395 -27.20 0.37 0.08
C MET A 395 -27.24 1.87 -0.20
N GLY A 396 -26.67 2.67 0.70
CA GLY A 396 -26.64 4.13 0.55
C GLY A 396 -25.59 4.62 -0.46
N LEU A 397 -25.84 5.77 -1.08
CA LEU A 397 -24.96 6.43 -2.05
C LEU A 397 -24.51 7.80 -1.53
N GLU A 398 -23.23 8.11 -1.71
CA GLU A 398 -22.62 9.43 -1.48
C GLU A 398 -22.32 10.07 -2.86
N PHE A 399 -22.58 11.37 -2.99
CA PHE A 399 -22.40 12.13 -4.22
C PHE A 399 -21.30 13.17 -4.06
N ASP A 400 -20.38 13.23 -5.03
CA ASP A 400 -19.43 14.33 -5.20
C ASP A 400 -19.63 14.99 -6.56
N GLU A 401 -19.71 16.32 -6.58
CA GLU A 401 -19.84 17.11 -7.80
C GLU A 401 -18.47 17.60 -8.32
N PHE A 402 -18.26 17.50 -9.63
CA PHE A 402 -17.06 18.00 -10.30
C PHE A 402 -17.43 18.80 -11.55
N VAL A 403 -16.58 19.76 -11.90
CA VAL A 403 -16.76 20.60 -13.10
C VAL A 403 -15.84 20.18 -14.25
N LYS A 404 -14.79 19.40 -13.94
CA LYS A 404 -13.79 18.97 -14.91
C LYS A 404 -13.24 17.60 -14.57
N VAL A 405 -13.10 16.76 -15.60
CA VAL A 405 -12.53 15.41 -15.53
C VAL A 405 -11.41 15.31 -16.56
N ILE A 406 -10.21 14.95 -16.08
CA ILE A 406 -9.03 14.65 -16.90
C ILE A 406 -8.62 13.21 -16.62
N GLN A 407 -8.70 12.32 -17.60
CA GLN A 407 -8.51 10.89 -17.39
C GLN A 407 -7.72 10.26 -18.54
N LYS A 408 -6.59 9.65 -18.20
CA LYS A 408 -5.81 8.83 -19.13
C LYS A 408 -6.43 7.44 -19.24
N ASP A 409 -6.67 6.82 -18.08
CA ASP A 409 -7.25 5.49 -17.92
C ASP A 409 -7.88 5.36 -16.51
N VAL A 410 -8.51 4.22 -16.20
CA VAL A 410 -9.18 3.96 -14.90
C VAL A 410 -8.26 4.13 -13.69
N ASN A 411 -6.94 4.06 -13.88
CA ASN A 411 -5.96 4.18 -12.82
C ASN A 411 -5.28 5.54 -12.78
N ASN A 412 -5.49 6.44 -13.75
CA ASN A 412 -4.81 7.73 -13.86
C ASN A 412 -5.81 8.83 -14.25
N TYR A 413 -6.28 9.59 -13.26
CA TYR A 413 -7.26 10.66 -13.45
C TYR A 413 -7.16 11.79 -12.41
N ILE A 414 -7.70 12.95 -12.78
CA ILE A 414 -7.89 14.15 -11.96
C ILE A 414 -9.36 14.57 -12.10
N LEU A 415 -10.04 14.78 -10.97
CA LEU A 415 -11.39 15.33 -10.87
C LEU A 415 -11.27 16.69 -10.18
N VAL A 416 -11.79 17.76 -10.78
CA VAL A 416 -11.71 19.13 -10.25
C VAL A 416 -13.11 19.62 -9.90
N ASP A 417 -13.27 20.12 -8.68
CA ASP A 417 -14.53 20.70 -8.19
C ASP A 417 -14.71 22.16 -8.61
N ALA A 418 -15.88 22.74 -8.32
CA ALA A 418 -16.20 24.12 -8.68
C ALA A 418 -15.32 25.17 -7.98
N ASP A 419 -14.74 24.82 -6.81
CA ASP A 419 -13.85 25.68 -6.04
C ASP A 419 -12.39 25.60 -6.52
N GLY A 420 -12.09 24.70 -7.47
CA GLY A 420 -10.75 24.45 -8.00
C GLY A 420 -9.93 23.49 -7.15
N ASN A 421 -10.50 22.85 -6.13
CA ASN A 421 -9.85 21.71 -5.48
C ASN A 421 -9.94 20.48 -6.40
N TYR A 422 -9.05 19.52 -6.16
CA TYR A 422 -9.02 18.32 -6.98
C TYR A 422 -8.78 17.04 -6.18
N LYS A 423 -9.38 15.96 -6.67
CA LYS A 423 -9.07 14.57 -6.33
C LYS A 423 -8.24 13.98 -7.48
N SER A 424 -7.17 13.26 -7.17
CA SER A 424 -6.35 12.61 -8.18
C SER A 424 -5.96 11.20 -7.76
N LYS A 425 -5.85 10.31 -8.75
CA LYS A 425 -5.43 8.92 -8.57
C LYS A 425 -4.50 8.53 -9.73
N GLY A 426 -3.49 7.72 -9.43
CA GLY A 426 -2.58 7.16 -10.42
C GLY A 426 -1.14 7.60 -10.30
N ALA A 427 -0.23 6.80 -10.84
CA ALA A 427 1.20 7.03 -10.71
C ALA A 427 1.64 8.41 -11.26
N TYR A 428 0.93 8.93 -12.26
CA TYR A 428 1.28 10.19 -12.93
C TYR A 428 0.84 11.44 -12.17
N VAL A 429 -0.21 11.34 -11.34
CA VAL A 429 -0.89 12.51 -10.74
C VAL A 429 -1.22 12.33 -9.25
N LYS A 430 -0.81 11.20 -8.65
CA LYS A 430 -0.99 10.95 -7.21
C LYS A 430 -0.33 12.04 -6.38
N LYS A 431 -0.98 12.40 -5.28
CA LYS A 431 -0.36 13.19 -4.22
C LYS A 431 0.78 12.36 -3.62
N LEU A 432 1.94 12.99 -3.48
CA LEU A 432 3.14 12.36 -2.94
C LEU A 432 3.24 12.64 -1.45
N SER A 433 4.02 11.82 -0.75
CA SER A 433 4.22 11.89 0.71
C SER A 433 5.70 11.63 1.02
N PRO A 434 6.19 11.94 2.23
CA PRO A 434 7.56 11.61 2.62
C PRO A 434 7.91 10.13 2.41
N LEU A 435 6.92 9.23 2.53
CA LEU A 435 7.08 7.78 2.33
C LEU A 435 6.80 7.31 0.89
N ASP A 436 6.51 8.22 -0.05
CA ASP A 436 6.27 7.97 -1.47
C ASP A 436 6.57 9.23 -2.28
N TYR A 437 7.86 9.45 -2.59
CA TYR A 437 8.37 10.69 -3.17
C TYR A 437 9.29 10.40 -4.37
N ASP A 438 8.71 9.84 -5.43
CA ASP A 438 9.39 9.43 -6.67
C ASP A 438 8.98 10.33 -7.85
N LEU A 439 9.95 10.98 -8.50
CA LEU A 439 9.73 11.96 -9.57
C LEU A 439 8.67 13.02 -9.24
N PRO A 440 8.69 13.64 -8.03
CA PRO A 440 7.64 14.57 -7.62
C PRO A 440 7.51 15.79 -8.52
N ILE A 441 8.62 16.32 -9.07
CA ILE A 441 8.56 17.47 -9.97
C ILE A 441 7.72 17.20 -11.22
N VAL A 442 7.74 15.95 -11.72
CA VAL A 442 6.99 15.55 -12.91
C VAL A 442 5.50 15.45 -12.58
N ASN A 443 5.15 14.86 -11.44
CA ASN A 443 3.76 14.81 -10.98
C ASN A 443 3.21 16.23 -10.74
N GLU A 444 4.00 17.08 -10.11
CA GLU A 444 3.66 18.48 -9.84
C GLU A 444 3.41 19.25 -11.14
N ALA A 445 4.30 19.12 -12.13
CA ALA A 445 4.15 19.77 -13.43
C ALA A 445 2.89 19.32 -14.19
N VAL A 446 2.60 18.01 -14.21
CA VAL A 446 1.39 17.48 -14.87
C VAL A 446 0.11 17.99 -14.19
N VAL A 447 0.06 17.99 -12.85
CA VAL A 447 -1.11 18.49 -12.11
C VAL A 447 -1.26 20.00 -12.26
N ASN A 448 -0.17 20.77 -12.17
CA ASN A 448 -0.19 22.22 -12.37
C ASN A 448 -0.67 22.59 -13.77
N TYR A 449 -0.26 21.85 -14.80
CA TYR A 449 -0.76 22.03 -16.16
C TYR A 449 -2.27 21.87 -16.25
N PHE A 450 -2.82 20.73 -15.80
CA PHE A 450 -4.25 20.44 -15.95
C PHE A 450 -5.16 21.26 -15.02
N VAL A 451 -4.71 21.54 -13.80
CA VAL A 451 -5.55 22.18 -12.77
C VAL A 451 -5.35 23.69 -12.75
N LYS A 452 -4.13 24.18 -12.97
CA LYS A 452 -3.78 25.60 -12.83
C LYS A 452 -3.45 26.28 -14.16
N GLY A 453 -3.32 25.54 -15.25
CA GLY A 453 -2.92 26.09 -16.55
C GLY A 453 -1.47 26.60 -16.59
N ILE A 454 -0.60 26.11 -15.70
CA ILE A 454 0.81 26.50 -15.64
C ILE A 454 1.62 25.62 -16.60
N ASP A 455 2.49 26.22 -17.39
CA ASP A 455 3.35 25.46 -18.31
C ASP A 455 4.30 24.52 -17.53
N PRO A 456 4.49 23.25 -17.97
CA PRO A 456 5.41 22.34 -17.32
C PRO A 456 6.84 22.91 -17.19
N GLU A 457 7.28 23.73 -18.14
CA GLU A 457 8.58 24.42 -18.11
C GLU A 457 8.69 25.33 -16.88
N GLU A 458 7.65 26.11 -16.58
CA GLU A 458 7.65 27.01 -15.44
C GLU A 458 7.78 26.25 -14.12
N THR A 459 7.06 25.12 -13.98
CA THR A 459 7.15 24.30 -12.76
C THR A 459 8.55 23.68 -12.61
N ILE A 460 9.12 23.15 -13.70
CA ILE A 460 10.36 22.38 -13.67
C ILE A 460 11.60 23.28 -13.53
N PHE A 461 11.68 24.35 -14.32
CA PHE A 461 12.87 25.20 -14.40
C PHE A 461 12.98 26.20 -13.24
N ASN A 462 11.87 26.50 -12.56
CA ASN A 462 11.88 27.32 -11.34
C ASN A 462 12.08 26.51 -10.05
N CYS A 463 12.17 25.17 -10.14
CA CYS A 463 12.37 24.32 -8.98
C CYS A 463 13.81 24.40 -8.47
N THR A 464 13.98 24.68 -7.17
CA THR A 464 15.28 24.81 -6.50
C THR A 464 15.58 23.63 -5.56
N GLU A 465 14.66 22.67 -5.44
CA GLU A 465 14.76 21.55 -4.49
C GLU A 465 15.27 20.29 -5.20
N LEU A 466 16.51 19.88 -4.94
CA LEU A 466 17.11 18.70 -5.59
C LEU A 466 16.29 17.42 -5.36
N VAL A 467 15.78 17.21 -4.15
CA VAL A 467 14.95 16.04 -3.80
C VAL A 467 13.74 15.90 -4.74
N LYS A 468 13.23 17.00 -5.32
CA LYS A 468 12.10 16.92 -6.24
C LYS A 468 12.41 16.26 -7.59
N PHE A 469 13.69 16.17 -7.94
CA PHE A 469 14.15 15.55 -9.18
C PHE A 469 14.50 14.07 -9.02
N GLN A 470 14.41 13.52 -7.80
CA GLN A 470 14.89 12.17 -7.56
C GLN A 470 13.99 11.10 -8.18
N LYS A 471 14.62 10.06 -8.73
CA LYS A 471 13.99 8.76 -9.01
C LYS A 471 14.59 7.73 -8.06
N ILE A 472 13.75 7.07 -7.27
CA ILE A 472 14.16 5.96 -6.40
C ILE A 472 13.95 4.64 -7.14
N VAL A 473 15.03 3.86 -7.23
CA VAL A 473 15.07 2.57 -7.92
C VAL A 473 15.41 1.49 -6.89
N LYS A 474 14.55 0.48 -6.77
CA LYS A 474 14.79 -0.71 -5.94
C LYS A 474 14.95 -1.95 -6.82
N ILE A 475 16.04 -2.68 -6.62
CA ILE A 475 16.32 -3.95 -7.28
C ILE A 475 15.69 -5.08 -6.46
N SER A 476 14.64 -5.70 -7.00
CA SER A 476 13.97 -6.81 -6.31
C SER A 476 14.86 -8.05 -6.23
N SER A 477 14.56 -8.97 -5.31
CA SER A 477 15.24 -10.27 -5.16
C SER A 477 15.25 -11.15 -6.40
N LYS A 478 14.37 -10.90 -7.38
CA LYS A 478 14.36 -11.58 -8.70
C LYS A 478 15.58 -11.24 -9.58
N TYR A 479 16.33 -10.20 -9.22
CA TYR A 479 17.50 -9.72 -9.95
C TYR A 479 18.76 -9.91 -9.10
N SER A 480 19.86 -10.27 -9.76
CA SER A 480 21.13 -10.54 -9.07
C SER A 480 21.79 -9.25 -8.58
N HIS A 481 21.85 -8.21 -9.43
CA HIS A 481 22.48 -6.93 -9.13
C HIS A 481 21.96 -5.82 -10.06
N ALA A 482 22.30 -4.56 -9.74
CA ALA A 482 22.24 -3.46 -10.68
C ALA A 482 23.58 -3.24 -11.39
N ARG A 483 23.54 -2.61 -12.56
CA ARG A 483 24.73 -2.27 -13.35
C ARG A 483 24.64 -0.82 -13.81
N TYR A 484 25.64 -0.02 -13.48
CA TYR A 484 25.78 1.36 -13.92
C TYR A 484 26.86 1.45 -15.01
N GLY A 485 26.45 1.64 -16.27
CA GLY A 485 27.36 1.44 -17.40
C GLY A 485 27.90 0.00 -17.41
N THR A 486 29.20 -0.23 -17.30
CA THR A 486 29.80 -1.58 -17.17
C THR A 486 30.04 -2.01 -15.72
N ARG A 487 29.87 -1.10 -14.75
CA ARG A 487 30.14 -1.35 -13.33
C ARG A 487 29.00 -2.10 -12.68
N ARG A 488 29.30 -3.23 -12.03
CA ARG A 488 28.37 -3.90 -11.12
C ARG A 488 28.22 -3.08 -9.84
N MET A 489 26.98 -2.88 -9.42
CA MET A 489 26.62 -2.20 -8.18
C MET A 489 26.27 -3.24 -7.11
N ASN A 490 26.63 -2.97 -5.86
CA ASN A 490 26.39 -3.89 -4.74
C ASN A 490 25.06 -3.57 -4.04
N GLU A 491 24.68 -2.30 -4.06
CA GLU A 491 23.48 -1.76 -3.45
C GLU A 491 22.21 -2.29 -4.12
N LYS A 492 21.11 -2.29 -3.37
CA LYS A 492 19.78 -2.66 -3.88
C LYS A 492 18.88 -1.46 -4.12
N VAL A 493 19.18 -0.31 -3.51
CA VAL A 493 18.41 0.93 -3.69
C VAL A 493 19.32 2.02 -4.25
N PHE A 494 18.81 2.76 -5.24
CA PHE A 494 19.53 3.83 -5.90
C PHE A 494 18.66 5.07 -5.98
N ARG A 495 19.25 6.21 -5.68
CA ARG A 495 18.70 7.52 -5.99
C ARG A 495 19.36 8.02 -7.26
N VAL A 496 18.58 8.14 -8.33
CA VAL A 496 19.07 8.53 -9.66
C VAL A 496 18.46 9.85 -10.11
N PHE A 497 19.26 10.63 -10.82
CA PHE A 497 18.89 11.93 -11.39
C PHE A 497 19.32 11.98 -12.85
N ALA A 498 18.48 12.53 -13.73
CA ALA A 498 18.84 12.74 -15.13
C ALA A 498 20.04 13.68 -15.28
N SER A 499 20.93 13.36 -16.22
CA SER A 499 22.22 14.02 -16.39
C SER A 499 22.47 14.45 -17.83
N VAL A 500 22.97 15.68 -18.02
CA VAL A 500 23.50 16.15 -19.31
C VAL A 500 24.95 15.70 -19.54
N ASP A 501 25.66 15.25 -18.49
CA ASP A 501 27.05 14.81 -18.60
C ASP A 501 27.18 13.51 -19.40
N GLU A 502 27.98 13.53 -20.45
CA GLU A 502 28.21 12.38 -21.33
C GLU A 502 28.96 11.23 -20.63
N ASN A 503 29.65 11.54 -19.54
CA ASN A 503 30.37 10.58 -18.72
C ASN A 503 29.43 9.80 -17.80
N ASP A 504 28.25 10.34 -17.50
CA ASP A 504 27.23 9.59 -16.78
C ASP A 504 26.64 8.47 -17.65
N LYS A 505 26.08 7.46 -17.00
CA LYS A 505 25.65 6.20 -17.63
C LYS A 505 24.23 5.86 -17.22
N GLN A 506 23.61 4.93 -17.92
CA GLN A 506 22.31 4.40 -17.52
C GLN A 506 22.47 3.33 -16.45
N LEU A 507 21.53 3.30 -15.51
CA LEU A 507 21.36 2.22 -14.54
C LEU A 507 20.46 1.10 -15.11
N TYR A 508 20.94 -0.13 -15.05
CA TYR A 508 20.25 -1.35 -15.48
C TYR A 508 20.05 -2.30 -14.31
N LYS A 509 19.02 -3.16 -14.40
CA LYS A 509 18.84 -4.32 -13.50
C LYS A 509 19.26 -5.59 -14.24
N VAL A 510 19.95 -6.51 -13.57
CA VAL A 510 20.54 -7.69 -14.23
C VAL A 510 19.92 -8.98 -13.71
N LYS A 511 19.35 -9.77 -14.61
CA LYS A 511 18.78 -11.09 -14.34
C LYS A 511 19.43 -12.12 -15.25
N ASP A 512 19.94 -13.21 -14.67
CA ASP A 512 20.57 -14.31 -15.43
C ASP A 512 21.65 -13.83 -16.43
N GLY A 513 22.41 -12.79 -16.04
CA GLY A 513 23.45 -12.16 -16.86
C GLY A 513 22.94 -11.15 -17.89
N ILE A 514 21.62 -11.03 -18.09
CA ILE A 514 20.99 -10.12 -19.04
C ILE A 514 20.63 -8.80 -18.35
N ALA A 515 21.08 -7.68 -18.92
CA ALA A 515 20.74 -6.34 -18.43
C ALA A 515 19.42 -5.86 -19.04
N GLU A 516 18.47 -5.50 -18.19
CA GLU A 516 17.17 -4.96 -18.57
C GLU A 516 17.09 -3.46 -18.23
N LYS A 517 16.46 -2.68 -19.12
CA LYS A 517 16.16 -1.26 -18.85
C LYS A 517 15.21 -1.16 -17.64
N ILE A 518 15.38 -0.11 -16.85
CA ILE A 518 14.51 0.22 -15.73
C ILE A 518 13.56 1.32 -16.20
N ALA A 519 12.27 1.15 -15.93
CA ALA A 519 11.25 2.12 -16.34
C ALA A 519 11.54 3.50 -15.73
N TYR A 520 11.42 4.55 -16.55
CA TYR A 520 11.65 5.95 -16.16
C TYR A 520 13.03 6.21 -15.56
N VAL A 521 14.05 5.45 -15.98
CA VAL A 521 15.46 5.77 -15.72
C VAL A 521 16.08 6.34 -17.01
N PRO A 522 16.67 7.54 -16.97
CA PRO A 522 17.27 8.20 -18.14
C PRO A 522 18.45 7.40 -18.69
N GLU A 523 18.81 7.66 -19.96
CA GLU A 523 19.97 7.02 -20.59
C GLU A 523 21.30 7.53 -20.02
N ARG A 524 21.29 8.73 -19.45
CA ARG A 524 22.38 9.32 -18.67
C ARG A 524 21.79 9.76 -17.34
N CYS A 525 22.21 9.12 -16.25
CA CYS A 525 21.88 9.55 -14.89
C CYS A 525 23.13 9.60 -14.03
N PHE A 526 23.19 10.49 -13.05
CA PHE A 526 24.08 10.31 -11.91
C PHE A 526 23.35 9.68 -10.72
N ILE A 527 24.11 8.99 -9.89
CA ILE A 527 23.63 8.36 -8.66
C ILE A 527 24.14 9.21 -7.48
N MET A 528 23.24 9.60 -6.58
CA MET A 528 23.58 10.36 -5.37
C MET A 528 22.81 9.80 -4.18
N ASN A 529 23.39 8.79 -3.54
CA ASN A 529 22.78 8.02 -2.45
C ASN A 529 23.00 8.62 -1.06
N ASP A 530 23.86 9.62 -0.91
CA ASP A 530 24.08 10.31 0.36
C ASP A 530 22.93 11.28 0.68
N ASP A 531 22.94 11.83 1.89
CA ASP A 531 21.89 12.72 2.38
C ASP A 531 21.70 13.96 1.48
N LEU A 532 20.45 14.33 1.20
CA LEU A 532 20.10 15.44 0.32
C LEU A 532 19.89 16.76 1.04
N ASP A 533 19.84 16.79 2.38
CA ASP A 533 19.56 17.99 3.13
C ASP A 533 20.62 19.06 2.85
N GLY A 534 20.15 20.28 2.57
CA GLY A 534 20.99 21.42 2.19
C GLY A 534 21.80 21.27 0.89
N LYS A 535 21.61 20.22 0.08
CA LYS A 535 22.32 20.04 -1.19
C LYS A 535 21.77 21.00 -2.27
N GLU A 536 22.67 21.72 -2.93
CA GLU A 536 22.35 22.46 -4.15
C GLU A 536 22.12 21.51 -5.33
N ILE A 537 21.34 21.96 -6.32
CA ILE A 537 21.13 21.20 -7.56
C ILE A 537 22.44 21.16 -8.36
N PRO A 538 22.99 19.98 -8.68
CA PRO A 538 24.19 19.88 -9.50
C PRO A 538 23.98 20.49 -10.90
N SER A 539 24.98 21.22 -11.40
CA SER A 539 24.94 21.84 -12.75
C SER A 539 24.74 20.84 -13.90
N LYS A 540 25.01 19.56 -13.64
CA LYS A 540 24.81 18.47 -14.59
C LYS A 540 23.38 17.89 -14.60
N LEU A 541 22.46 18.37 -13.76
CA LEU A 541 21.06 17.94 -13.77
C LEU A 541 20.41 18.29 -15.12
N ASP A 542 19.77 17.31 -15.75
CA ASP A 542 19.05 17.51 -17.00
C ASP A 542 17.57 17.87 -16.76
N TYR A 543 17.27 19.17 -16.70
CA TYR A 543 15.90 19.69 -16.59
C TYR A 543 15.01 19.28 -17.78
N TRP A 544 15.58 19.20 -18.99
CA TRP A 544 14.84 18.88 -20.21
C TRP A 544 14.32 17.44 -20.21
N TRP A 545 15.04 16.51 -19.57
CA TRP A 545 14.54 15.14 -19.39
C TRP A 545 13.23 15.11 -18.60
N TYR A 546 13.14 15.85 -17.49
CA TYR A 546 11.92 15.93 -16.68
C TYR A 546 10.80 16.64 -17.41
N TRP A 547 11.11 17.72 -18.15
CA TRP A 547 10.15 18.44 -18.98
C TRP A 547 9.58 17.55 -20.08
N THR A 548 10.43 16.79 -20.77
CA THR A 548 10.01 15.83 -21.80
C THR A 548 9.12 14.75 -21.19
N LEU A 549 9.47 14.24 -20.00
CA LEU A 549 8.66 13.25 -19.32
C LEU A 549 7.31 13.82 -18.86
N ALA A 550 7.26 15.07 -18.37
CA ALA A 550 6.01 15.73 -18.00
C ALA A 550 5.08 15.93 -19.21
N ASN A 551 5.61 16.44 -20.31
CA ASN A 551 4.84 16.59 -21.55
C ASN A 551 4.35 15.26 -22.09
N LYS A 552 5.21 14.22 -22.12
CA LYS A 552 4.76 12.88 -22.48
C LYS A 552 3.58 12.39 -21.63
N ARG A 553 3.61 12.65 -20.31
CA ARG A 553 2.50 12.26 -19.43
C ARG A 553 1.25 13.08 -19.72
N ILE A 554 1.37 14.37 -20.02
CA ILE A 554 0.27 15.23 -20.45
C ILE A 554 -0.33 14.72 -21.76
N ASP A 555 0.50 14.39 -22.75
CA ASP A 555 0.09 13.81 -24.02
C ASP A 555 -0.61 12.46 -23.84
N ASP A 556 -0.12 11.61 -22.92
CA ASP A 556 -0.78 10.37 -22.53
C ASP A 556 -2.19 10.63 -21.95
N PHE A 557 -2.46 11.77 -21.30
CA PHE A 557 -3.81 12.14 -20.85
C PHE A 557 -4.67 12.67 -22.01
N LEU A 558 -4.08 13.46 -22.92
CA LEU A 558 -4.77 14.07 -24.05
C LEU A 558 -4.99 13.11 -25.23
N GLY A 559 -4.34 11.94 -25.23
CA GLY A 559 -4.40 10.99 -26.35
C GLY A 559 -3.71 11.49 -27.62
N SER A 560 -2.79 12.45 -27.48
CA SER A 560 -1.97 12.97 -28.58
C SER A 560 -0.71 12.11 -28.68
N HIS A 561 -0.46 11.50 -29.85
CA HIS A 561 0.71 10.65 -30.11
C HIS A 561 1.50 11.14 -31.31
#